data_AF-A0AAV3HPV9-F1
#
_entry.id   AF-A0AAV3HPV9-F1
#
_cell.length_a   1.000
_cell.length_b   1.000
_cell.length_c   1.000
_cell.angle_alpha   90.00
_cell.angle_beta   90.00
_cell.angle_gamma   90.00
#
_symmetry.space_group_name_H-M   'P 1'
#
loop_
_entity.id
_entity.type
_entity.pdbx_description
1 polymer ?
#
loop_
_entity_poly.entity_id
_entity_poly.type
_entity_poly.pdbx_seq_one_letter_code
_entity_poly.pdbx_strand_id
1 'polypeptide(L)'
;MKLSISFKNLNAAIELMEPKKKGEFNLAFVETSIEKLDLELAKGKDVELKDVDVDSGLLSYKGRQVLLYIKDHGSAVQNVIRKPETGNKFHVADCSKLKSMRSEGRFERYVVINDTSGEFPISGASYYGGHQEEGKAKLKICKFCLGQLNYQGYSSGNDRHAIFDGFDMAEFFSTYSSFFPHLPSRQAETAETGYSKDWSKISSHYRVDKNFNCEQCNVSLKAHRHLLHVHHINGVKSDNRLKNLKALCIDCHSKEPLHSHLALSHTERQLINKLRSEQSLLEDLGNWQSLFDYADPGVHGVLHACKHSHLRMPEINHFVTDRFGDLSARLELAWPDVKFGVAISEHDIEDAKESGWEAVTVNDFLLNYRTQANYLRA
;
A
#
# COMPACT_ATOMS: atom_id res chain seq x y z
N MET A 1 -17.15 5.00 -23.91
CA MET A 1 -18.30 4.70 -23.03
C MET A 1 -18.86 6.04 -22.56
N LYS A 2 -20.18 6.31 -22.69
CA LYS A 2 -20.78 7.52 -22.13
C LYS A 2 -21.22 7.21 -20.70
N LEU A 3 -20.60 7.85 -19.71
CA LEU A 3 -21.08 7.79 -18.32
C LEU A 3 -22.30 8.71 -18.20
N SER A 4 -23.39 8.19 -17.64
CA SER A 4 -24.56 8.98 -17.24
C SER A 4 -24.56 9.04 -15.72
N ILE A 5 -24.23 10.22 -15.18
CA ILE A 5 -24.21 10.47 -13.73
C ILE A 5 -25.30 11.51 -13.44
N SER A 6 -26.09 11.26 -12.38
CA SER A 6 -27.16 12.15 -11.93
C SER A 6 -26.92 12.57 -10.48
N PHE A 7 -26.94 13.89 -10.22
CA PHE A 7 -26.81 14.46 -8.88
C PHE A 7 -28.17 14.74 -8.21
N LYS A 8 -29.27 14.23 -8.76
CA LYS A 8 -30.63 14.55 -8.29
C LYS A 8 -30.82 14.30 -6.80
N ASN A 9 -30.35 13.15 -6.30
CA ASN A 9 -30.50 12.79 -4.89
C ASN A 9 -29.61 13.63 -3.97
N LEU A 10 -28.42 14.01 -4.43
CA LEU A 10 -27.51 14.87 -3.68
C LEU A 10 -28.09 16.29 -3.56
N ASN A 11 -28.61 16.83 -4.65
CA ASN A 11 -29.30 18.12 -4.64
C ASN A 11 -30.54 18.10 -3.74
N ALA A 12 -31.31 17.00 -3.74
CA ALA A 12 -32.44 16.84 -2.83
C ALA A 12 -32.01 16.87 -1.35
N ALA A 13 -30.86 16.28 -1.01
CA ALA A 13 -30.31 16.34 0.34
C ALA A 13 -29.83 17.75 0.73
N ILE A 14 -29.22 18.50 -0.20
CA ILE A 14 -28.81 19.90 0.04
C ILE A 14 -30.03 20.78 0.30
N GLU A 15 -31.12 20.59 -0.45
CA GLU A 15 -32.38 21.31 -0.20
C GLU A 15 -33.01 20.93 1.13
N LEU A 16 -32.91 19.66 1.55
CA LEU A 16 -33.45 19.22 2.85
C LEU A 16 -32.65 19.77 4.04
N MET A 17 -31.32 19.85 3.91
CA MET A 17 -30.43 20.25 5.02
C MET A 17 -30.22 21.76 5.13
N GLU A 18 -30.58 22.54 4.11
CA GLU A 18 -30.48 24.01 4.05
C GLU A 18 -29.14 24.58 4.60
N PRO A 19 -27.98 24.15 4.08
CA PRO A 19 -26.70 24.61 4.62
C PRO A 19 -26.50 26.12 4.36
N LYS A 20 -25.86 26.80 5.31
CA LYS A 20 -25.52 28.25 5.21
C LYS A 20 -24.76 28.62 3.92
N LYS A 21 -24.03 27.66 3.34
CA LYS A 21 -23.41 27.77 2.02
C LYS A 21 -23.73 26.51 1.24
N LYS A 22 -24.48 26.64 0.15
CA LYS A 22 -24.73 25.54 -0.79
C LYS A 22 -23.45 25.29 -1.61
N GLY A 23 -23.01 24.04 -1.67
CA GLY A 23 -21.91 23.64 -2.56
C GLY A 23 -22.41 23.49 -4.00
N GLU A 24 -21.56 23.79 -4.98
CA GLU A 24 -21.82 23.49 -6.39
C GLU A 24 -21.02 22.25 -6.82
N PHE A 25 -21.70 21.27 -7.41
CA PHE A 25 -21.08 20.04 -7.91
C PHE A 25 -20.97 20.10 -9.42
N ASN A 26 -19.74 20.22 -9.93
CA ASN A 26 -19.47 20.22 -11.36
C ASN A 26 -18.73 18.95 -11.77
N LEU A 27 -19.28 18.21 -12.73
CA LEU A 27 -18.55 17.14 -13.42
C LEU A 27 -17.62 17.77 -14.44
N ALA A 28 -16.35 17.91 -14.09
CA ALA A 28 -15.31 18.22 -15.05
C ALA A 28 -14.67 16.92 -15.54
N PHE A 29 -14.58 16.76 -16.86
CA PHE A 29 -13.69 15.76 -17.43
C PHE A 29 -12.25 16.27 -17.26
N VAL A 30 -11.51 15.64 -16.35
CA VAL A 30 -10.07 15.84 -16.24
C VAL A 30 -9.41 14.70 -16.99
N GLU A 31 -8.83 15.00 -18.15
CA GLU A 31 -8.04 14.02 -18.90
C GLU A 31 -6.79 13.69 -18.08
N THR A 32 -6.77 12.50 -17.49
CA THR A 32 -5.63 12.04 -16.72
C THR A 32 -4.63 11.38 -17.67
N SER A 33 -3.45 11.98 -17.85
CA SER A 33 -2.35 11.43 -18.68
C SER A 33 -1.61 10.26 -18.01
N ILE A 34 -2.36 9.46 -17.25
CA ILE A 34 -1.91 8.42 -16.32
C ILE A 34 -1.12 7.31 -17.04
N GLU A 35 -1.57 6.87 -18.22
CA GLU A 35 -0.89 5.84 -19.02
C GLU A 35 0.42 6.36 -19.61
N LYS A 36 0.44 7.61 -20.09
CA LYS A 36 1.66 8.26 -20.58
C LYS A 36 2.67 8.41 -19.44
N LEU A 37 2.20 8.79 -18.26
CA LEU A 37 3.03 8.90 -17.07
C LEU A 37 3.62 7.54 -16.67
N ASP A 38 2.86 6.45 -16.76
CA ASP A 38 3.38 5.09 -16.50
C ASP A 38 4.50 4.71 -17.45
N LEU A 39 4.33 4.98 -18.74
CA LEU A 39 5.35 4.67 -19.74
C LEU A 39 6.63 5.49 -19.52
N GLU A 40 6.50 6.74 -19.09
CA GLU A 40 7.64 7.60 -18.76
C GLU A 40 8.34 7.14 -17.48
N LEU A 41 7.59 6.87 -16.41
CA LEU A 41 8.13 6.40 -15.12
C LEU A 41 8.76 5.01 -15.24
N ALA A 42 8.25 4.12 -16.11
CA ALA A 42 8.82 2.80 -16.33
C ALA A 42 10.21 2.85 -17.00
N LYS A 43 10.49 3.90 -17.79
CA LYS A 43 11.79 4.10 -18.44
C LYS A 43 12.80 4.83 -17.55
N GLY A 44 12.39 5.26 -16.35
CA GLY A 44 13.11 6.23 -15.56
C GLY A 44 12.87 7.62 -16.13
N LYS A 45 12.09 8.43 -15.42
CA LYS A 45 11.80 9.80 -15.81
C LYS A 45 12.66 10.73 -14.97
N ASP A 46 13.38 11.61 -15.64
CA ASP A 46 13.98 12.77 -15.00
C ASP A 46 12.84 13.72 -14.62
N VAL A 47 12.42 13.62 -13.37
CA VAL A 47 11.43 14.50 -12.74
C VAL A 47 12.19 15.44 -11.83
N GLU A 48 11.79 16.71 -11.79
CA GLU A 48 12.33 17.63 -10.78
C GLU A 48 11.98 17.09 -9.40
N LEU A 49 13.00 16.78 -8.59
CA LEU A 49 12.80 16.05 -7.33
C LEU A 49 12.00 16.84 -6.28
N LYS A 50 11.76 18.12 -6.52
CA LYS A 50 10.83 18.96 -5.74
C LYS A 50 9.37 18.55 -5.96
N ASP A 51 9.06 17.86 -7.05
CA ASP A 51 7.72 17.38 -7.38
C ASP A 51 7.46 15.97 -6.82
N VAL A 52 8.44 15.36 -6.12
CA VAL A 52 8.26 14.08 -5.42
C VAL A 52 7.67 14.37 -4.04
N ASP A 53 6.46 13.88 -3.83
CA ASP A 53 5.70 14.01 -2.60
C ASP A 53 6.10 12.89 -1.61
N VAL A 54 5.80 13.11 -0.33
CA VAL A 54 6.06 12.13 0.74
C VAL A 54 4.76 11.86 1.50
N ASP A 55 4.08 10.79 1.13
CA ASP A 55 2.80 10.38 1.72
C ASP A 55 3.05 9.31 2.79
N SER A 56 2.76 9.61 4.06
CA SER A 56 3.00 8.70 5.18
C SER A 56 4.43 8.11 5.21
N GLY A 57 5.43 8.91 4.80
CA GLY A 57 6.84 8.53 4.76
C GLY A 57 7.28 7.78 3.50
N LEU A 58 6.36 7.37 2.63
CA LEU A 58 6.64 6.74 1.34
C LEU A 58 6.80 7.79 0.24
N LEU A 59 7.56 7.46 -0.81
CA LEU A 59 7.78 8.36 -1.94
C LEU A 59 6.65 8.22 -2.96
N SER A 60 6.03 9.34 -3.32
CA SER A 60 5.00 9.40 -4.35
C SER A 60 5.30 10.45 -5.43
N TYR A 61 4.71 10.23 -6.61
CA TYR A 61 4.68 11.22 -7.68
C TYR A 61 3.31 11.18 -8.34
N LYS A 62 2.55 12.28 -8.26
CA LYS A 62 1.20 12.38 -8.82
C LYS A 62 0.29 11.22 -8.38
N GLY A 63 0.30 10.90 -7.08
CA GLY A 63 -0.52 9.85 -6.50
C GLY A 63 -0.08 8.42 -6.85
N ARG A 64 1.11 8.22 -7.40
CA ARG A 64 1.71 6.90 -7.66
C ARG A 64 2.88 6.66 -6.73
N GLN A 65 3.04 5.44 -6.27
CA GLN A 65 4.26 5.02 -5.60
C GLN A 65 5.44 5.06 -6.57
N VAL A 66 6.54 5.70 -6.16
CA VAL A 66 7.78 5.80 -6.93
C VAL A 66 9.00 5.41 -6.12
N LEU A 67 10.08 5.13 -6.82
CA LEU A 67 11.39 4.82 -6.29
C LEU A 67 12.37 5.90 -6.71
N LEU A 68 13.34 6.19 -5.84
CA LEU A 68 14.48 7.05 -6.14
C LEU A 68 15.76 6.23 -6.16
N TYR A 69 16.60 6.42 -7.18
CA TYR A 69 17.93 5.82 -7.23
C TYR A 69 18.90 6.73 -8.00
N ILE A 70 20.20 6.52 -7.83
CA ILE A 70 21.23 7.24 -8.60
C ILE A 70 21.60 6.39 -9.80
N LYS A 71 21.27 6.88 -11.01
CA LYS A 71 21.56 6.20 -12.28
C LYS A 71 23.06 6.06 -12.55
N ASP A 72 23.81 7.12 -12.26
CA ASP A 72 25.26 7.19 -12.48
C ASP A 72 26.06 6.43 -11.41
N HIS A 73 26.80 5.42 -11.86
CA HIS A 73 27.71 4.59 -11.07
C HIS A 73 29.19 4.86 -11.40
N GLY A 74 29.49 5.86 -12.24
CA GLY A 74 30.85 6.24 -12.63
C GLY A 74 31.66 5.05 -13.15
N SER A 75 32.91 4.93 -12.69
CA SER A 75 33.81 3.85 -13.10
C SER A 75 33.43 2.47 -12.58
N ALA A 76 32.45 2.36 -11.67
CA ALA A 76 32.00 1.09 -11.11
C ALA A 76 30.89 0.44 -11.95
N VAL A 77 30.37 1.08 -13.01
CA VAL A 77 29.20 0.61 -13.78
C VAL A 77 29.33 -0.86 -14.24
N GLN A 78 30.46 -1.28 -14.82
CA GLN A 78 30.68 -2.69 -15.20
C GLN A 78 30.61 -3.66 -14.02
N ASN A 79 31.18 -3.26 -12.88
CA ASN A 79 31.15 -4.08 -11.68
C ASN A 79 29.73 -4.21 -11.15
N VAL A 80 28.94 -3.15 -11.19
CA VAL A 80 27.54 -3.15 -10.75
C VAL A 80 26.67 -3.99 -11.69
N ILE A 81 26.90 -3.97 -13.01
CA ILE A 81 26.21 -4.85 -13.95
C ILE A 81 26.44 -6.33 -13.58
N ARG A 82 27.68 -6.70 -13.21
CA ARG A 82 28.05 -8.08 -12.86
C ARG A 82 27.68 -8.46 -11.42
N LYS A 83 27.72 -7.49 -10.50
CA LYS A 83 27.51 -7.62 -9.06
C LYS A 83 26.61 -6.47 -8.56
N PRO A 84 25.31 -6.52 -8.84
CA PRO A 84 24.37 -5.43 -8.54
C PRO A 84 24.33 -5.02 -7.07
N GLU A 85 24.67 -5.93 -6.15
CA GLU A 85 24.74 -5.68 -4.71
C GLU A 85 25.78 -4.61 -4.33
N THR A 86 26.79 -4.40 -5.18
CA THR A 86 27.85 -3.39 -4.97
C THR A 86 27.45 -1.99 -5.43
N GLY A 87 26.35 -1.87 -6.18
CA GLY A 87 25.85 -0.59 -6.70
C GLY A 87 25.21 0.31 -5.66
N ASN A 88 24.75 1.47 -6.12
CA ASN A 88 23.91 2.34 -5.31
C ASN A 88 22.62 1.61 -4.92
N LYS A 89 21.96 2.10 -3.88
CA LYS A 89 20.71 1.52 -3.40
C LYS A 89 19.54 2.36 -3.89
N PHE A 90 18.39 1.73 -4.12
CA PHE A 90 17.17 2.44 -4.41
C PHE A 90 16.40 2.74 -3.11
N HIS A 91 15.56 3.75 -3.15
CA HIS A 91 14.82 4.29 -2.02
C HIS A 91 13.32 4.26 -2.31
N VAL A 92 12.55 3.88 -1.29
CA VAL A 92 11.08 3.77 -1.33
C VAL A 92 10.38 4.75 -0.36
N ALA A 93 11.17 5.37 0.52
CA ALA A 93 10.72 6.21 1.62
C ALA A 93 11.71 7.38 1.80
N ASP A 94 11.23 8.50 2.34
CA ASP A 94 12.06 9.67 2.67
C ASP A 94 12.95 9.41 3.89
N CYS A 95 13.95 8.54 3.68
CA CYS A 95 14.83 8.04 4.70
C CYS A 95 15.92 9.03 5.12
N SER A 96 16.56 8.78 6.26
CA SER A 96 17.68 9.59 6.75
C SER A 96 18.79 9.81 5.72
N LYS A 97 19.04 8.84 4.82
CA LYS A 97 20.02 9.00 3.73
C LYS A 97 19.55 9.98 2.66
N LEU A 98 18.27 10.00 2.29
CA LEU A 98 17.74 11.01 1.36
C LEU A 98 17.78 12.40 2.00
N LYS A 99 17.41 12.51 3.28
CA LYS A 99 17.50 13.75 4.06
C LYS A 99 18.93 14.31 4.09
N SER A 100 19.94 13.47 4.35
CA SER A 100 21.36 13.87 4.31
C SER A 100 21.78 14.34 2.90
N MET A 101 21.40 13.59 1.85
CA MET A 101 21.71 13.98 0.47
C MET A 101 21.04 15.30 0.07
N ARG A 102 19.86 15.60 0.62
CA ARG A 102 19.18 16.90 0.48
C ARG A 102 19.92 18.02 1.18
N SER A 103 20.33 17.83 2.44
CA SER A 103 21.11 18.85 3.17
C SER A 103 22.49 19.11 2.58
N GLU A 104 23.08 18.12 1.91
CA GLU A 104 24.39 18.24 1.25
C GLU A 104 24.30 18.86 -0.15
N GLY A 105 23.10 19.20 -0.65
CA GLY A 105 22.91 19.75 -2.01
C GLY A 105 23.16 18.72 -3.12
N ARG A 106 23.04 17.42 -2.82
CA ARG A 106 23.32 16.31 -3.74
C ARG A 106 22.06 15.53 -4.13
N PHE A 107 20.89 16.06 -3.82
CA PHE A 107 19.61 15.41 -4.07
C PHE A 107 19.31 15.33 -5.57
N GLU A 108 19.64 16.34 -6.37
CA GLU A 108 19.45 16.40 -7.83
C GLU A 108 20.09 15.25 -8.65
N ARG A 109 20.82 14.34 -7.99
CA ARG A 109 21.40 13.14 -8.60
C ARG A 109 20.43 11.95 -8.69
N TYR A 110 19.29 12.03 -8.00
CA TYR A 110 18.31 10.94 -8.00
C TYR A 110 17.40 11.00 -9.22
N VAL A 111 17.04 9.82 -9.72
CA VAL A 111 16.08 9.62 -10.82
C VAL A 111 14.85 8.93 -10.26
N VAL A 112 13.67 9.33 -10.75
CA VAL A 112 12.37 8.76 -10.37
C VAL A 112 12.00 7.61 -11.30
N ILE A 113 11.59 6.48 -10.73
CA ILE A 113 11.14 5.31 -11.49
C ILE A 113 9.99 4.63 -10.75
N ASN A 114 9.05 4.00 -11.46
CA ASN A 114 7.98 3.18 -10.85
C ASN A 114 8.03 1.72 -11.33
N ASP A 115 9.15 1.31 -11.92
CA ASP A 115 9.34 -0.03 -12.44
C ASP A 115 9.33 -1.05 -11.30
N THR A 116 8.40 -1.98 -11.38
CA THR A 116 8.20 -3.07 -10.41
C THR A 116 9.05 -4.31 -10.73
N SER A 117 9.73 -4.34 -11.88
CA SER A 117 10.58 -5.46 -12.32
C SER A 117 11.85 -5.63 -11.48
N GLY A 118 12.28 -4.57 -10.80
CA GLY A 118 13.54 -4.52 -10.06
C GLY A 118 14.79 -4.34 -10.93
N GLU A 119 14.67 -4.10 -12.24
CA GLU A 119 15.79 -3.82 -13.13
C GLU A 119 15.95 -2.33 -13.40
N PHE A 120 16.98 -1.73 -12.81
CA PHE A 120 17.24 -0.30 -12.92
C PHE A 120 18.16 0.00 -14.10
N PRO A 121 17.82 0.95 -14.99
CA PRO A 121 18.76 1.43 -15.97
C PRO A 121 19.89 2.19 -15.25
N ILE A 122 21.14 1.83 -15.53
CA ILE A 122 22.32 2.45 -14.91
C ILE A 122 23.27 2.94 -15.99
N SER A 123 24.06 3.96 -15.66
CA SER A 123 25.09 4.49 -16.55
C SER A 123 26.38 4.74 -15.78
N GLY A 124 27.47 4.93 -16.51
CA GLY A 124 28.75 5.37 -15.96
C GLY A 124 29.81 5.50 -17.04
N ALA A 125 30.97 6.04 -16.68
CA ALA A 125 32.11 6.17 -17.57
C ALA A 125 33.24 5.25 -17.13
N SER A 126 33.72 4.38 -18.02
CA SER A 126 34.90 3.56 -17.75
C SER A 126 36.14 4.44 -17.57
N TYR A 127 37.00 4.06 -16.61
CA TYR A 127 38.25 4.76 -16.30
C TYR A 127 39.22 4.81 -17.50
N TYR A 128 39.12 3.82 -18.39
CA TYR A 128 39.93 3.70 -19.60
C TYR A 128 39.05 3.93 -20.83
N GLY A 129 39.08 5.15 -21.38
CA GLY A 129 38.53 5.46 -22.71
C GLY A 129 37.40 6.48 -22.75
N GLY A 130 36.86 6.94 -21.62
CA GLY A 130 35.82 7.99 -21.60
C GLY A 130 34.50 7.60 -22.26
N HIS A 131 34.35 6.34 -22.67
CA HIS A 131 33.11 5.82 -23.24
C HIS A 131 32.05 5.71 -22.15
N GLN A 132 30.89 6.30 -22.42
CA GLN A 132 29.69 6.09 -21.61
C GLN A 132 29.22 4.66 -21.81
N GLU A 133 28.98 3.99 -20.70
CA GLU A 133 28.42 2.66 -20.67
C GLU A 133 27.05 2.73 -20.02
N GLU A 134 26.07 2.09 -20.65
CA GLU A 134 24.72 1.94 -20.14
C GLU A 134 24.41 0.46 -19.96
N GLY A 135 23.61 0.15 -18.96
CA GLY A 135 23.19 -1.22 -18.67
C GLY A 135 21.97 -1.25 -17.77
N LYS A 136 21.62 -2.45 -17.33
CA LYS A 136 20.59 -2.68 -16.31
C LYS A 136 21.20 -3.44 -15.14
N ALA A 137 20.78 -3.11 -13.93
CA ALA A 137 21.20 -3.82 -12.73
C ALA A 137 20.06 -3.98 -11.73
N LYS A 138 20.04 -5.12 -11.03
CA LYS A 138 19.11 -5.39 -9.92
C LYS A 138 19.62 -4.78 -8.62
N LEU A 139 19.51 -3.45 -8.50
CA LEU A 139 19.97 -2.72 -7.32
C LEU A 139 19.25 -3.21 -6.07
N LYS A 140 19.92 -3.16 -4.93
CA LYS A 140 19.33 -3.52 -3.63
C LYS A 140 18.63 -2.32 -2.99
N ILE A 141 17.62 -2.59 -2.17
CA ILE A 141 16.91 -1.55 -1.41
C ILE A 141 17.82 -0.85 -0.40
N CYS A 142 17.53 0.40 -0.08
CA CYS A 142 18.18 1.13 1.00
C CYS A 142 17.75 0.59 2.39
N LYS A 143 18.72 0.15 3.20
CA LYS A 143 18.50 -0.33 4.58
C LYS A 143 17.83 0.72 5.49
N PHE A 144 18.06 2.01 5.23
CA PHE A 144 17.40 3.09 5.98
C PHE A 144 15.92 3.21 5.64
N CYS A 145 15.52 2.93 4.39
CA CYS A 145 14.10 2.89 4.03
C CYS A 145 13.39 1.71 4.73
N LEU A 146 13.97 0.51 4.69
CA LEU A 146 13.44 -0.65 5.43
C LEU A 146 13.30 -0.33 6.92
N GLY A 147 14.30 0.35 7.49
CA GLY A 147 14.30 0.75 8.89
C GLY A 147 13.22 1.76 9.24
N GLN A 148 13.03 2.79 8.41
CA GLN A 148 12.02 3.83 8.65
C GLN A 148 10.60 3.29 8.58
N LEU A 149 10.32 2.42 7.61
CA LEU A 149 9.00 1.80 7.45
C LEU A 149 8.76 0.63 8.42
N ASN A 150 9.80 0.22 9.16
CA ASN A 150 9.82 -1.02 9.93
C ASN A 150 9.28 -2.22 9.12
N TYR A 151 9.63 -2.29 7.83
CA TYR A 151 9.10 -3.27 6.88
C TYR A 151 9.34 -4.69 7.36
N GLN A 152 8.28 -5.50 7.49
CA GLN A 152 8.34 -6.85 8.07
C GLN A 152 9.05 -6.91 9.45
N GLY A 153 9.00 -5.82 10.21
CA GLY A 153 9.69 -5.70 11.50
C GLY A 153 11.19 -5.43 11.40
N TYR A 154 11.70 -4.88 10.29
CA TYR A 154 13.15 -4.65 10.10
C TYR A 154 13.85 -3.90 11.25
N SER A 155 13.19 -2.96 11.92
CA SER A 155 13.75 -2.17 13.02
C SER A 155 13.39 -2.72 14.42
N SER A 156 12.41 -3.61 14.51
CA SER A 156 11.91 -4.15 15.78
C SER A 156 12.02 -5.68 15.90
N GLY A 157 12.52 -6.37 14.87
CA GLY A 157 12.71 -7.82 14.83
C GLY A 157 14.19 -8.22 14.85
N ASN A 158 14.44 -9.53 14.82
CA ASN A 158 15.79 -10.09 14.92
C ASN A 158 16.42 -10.46 13.56
N ASP A 159 15.62 -10.58 12.50
CA ASP A 159 16.04 -11.18 11.21
C ASP A 159 16.31 -10.15 10.10
N ARG A 160 17.00 -9.06 10.44
CA ARG A 160 17.32 -7.96 9.51
C ARG A 160 18.01 -8.41 8.23
N HIS A 161 18.88 -9.41 8.32
CA HIS A 161 19.58 -9.95 7.15
C HIS A 161 18.62 -10.68 6.21
N ALA A 162 17.76 -11.55 6.73
CA ALA A 162 16.78 -12.28 5.93
C ALA A 162 15.81 -11.32 5.21
N ILE A 163 15.30 -10.30 5.91
CA ILE A 163 14.39 -9.29 5.33
C ILE A 163 15.09 -8.49 4.23
N PHE A 164 16.36 -8.10 4.44
CA PHE A 164 17.12 -7.34 3.45
C PHE A 164 17.45 -8.16 2.20
N ASP A 165 17.89 -9.41 2.39
CA ASP A 165 18.33 -10.28 1.30
C ASP A 165 17.13 -10.81 0.50
N GLY A 166 16.03 -11.10 1.20
CA GLY A 166 14.76 -11.59 0.64
C GLY A 166 13.77 -10.50 0.21
N PHE A 167 14.16 -9.22 0.20
CA PHE A 167 13.29 -8.13 -0.24
C PHE A 167 12.80 -8.37 -1.68
N ASP A 168 11.47 -8.43 -1.85
CA ASP A 168 10.80 -8.49 -3.14
C ASP A 168 10.05 -7.18 -3.45
N MET A 169 10.22 -6.72 -4.68
CA MET A 169 9.64 -5.44 -5.10
C MET A 169 8.13 -5.55 -5.28
N ALA A 170 7.64 -6.60 -5.94
CA ALA A 170 6.22 -6.76 -6.19
C ALA A 170 5.44 -6.91 -4.87
N GLU A 171 6.00 -7.67 -3.91
CA GLU A 171 5.48 -7.76 -2.54
C GLU A 171 5.38 -6.38 -1.89
N PHE A 172 6.47 -5.59 -1.91
CA PHE A 172 6.48 -4.26 -1.31
C PHE A 172 5.41 -3.32 -1.87
N PHE A 173 5.29 -3.23 -3.21
CA PHE A 173 4.25 -2.40 -3.84
C PHE A 173 2.83 -2.90 -3.50
N SER A 174 2.65 -4.22 -3.33
CA SER A 174 1.38 -4.79 -2.90
C SER A 174 1.06 -4.51 -1.43
N THR A 175 2.07 -4.50 -0.56
CA THR A 175 1.93 -4.20 0.87
C THR A 175 1.39 -2.78 1.05
N TYR A 176 1.97 -1.81 0.35
CA TYR A 176 1.64 -0.39 0.50
C TYR A 176 0.63 0.11 -0.54
N SER A 177 -0.08 -0.77 -1.25
CA SER A 177 -0.99 -0.37 -2.33
C SER A 177 -2.12 0.56 -1.87
N SER A 178 -2.54 0.45 -0.62
CA SER A 178 -3.56 1.30 0.00
C SER A 178 -3.08 2.73 0.30
N PHE A 179 -1.79 3.02 0.20
CA PHE A 179 -1.25 4.35 0.47
C PHE A 179 -1.31 5.26 -0.76
N PHE A 180 -1.69 4.73 -1.92
CA PHE A 180 -1.65 5.46 -3.18
C PHE A 180 -2.97 5.35 -3.94
N PRO A 181 -3.50 6.47 -4.48
CA PRO A 181 -4.72 6.45 -5.28
C PRO A 181 -4.53 5.77 -6.65
N HIS A 182 -3.29 5.74 -7.17
CA HIS A 182 -2.97 5.15 -8.46
C HIS A 182 -1.94 4.03 -8.30
N LEU A 183 -2.42 2.81 -8.47
CA LEU A 183 -1.58 1.62 -8.49
C LEU A 183 -0.62 1.69 -9.68
N PRO A 184 0.64 1.21 -9.55
CA PRO A 184 1.53 1.09 -10.69
C PRO A 184 0.82 0.35 -11.82
N SER A 185 1.03 0.76 -13.07
CA SER A 185 0.70 -0.10 -14.20
C SER A 185 1.56 -1.34 -14.07
N ARG A 186 0.99 -2.36 -13.42
CA ARG A 186 1.43 -3.73 -13.61
C ARG A 186 1.35 -3.88 -15.12
N GLN A 187 2.45 -4.23 -15.78
CA GLN A 187 2.33 -4.85 -17.09
C GLN A 187 1.27 -5.90 -16.87
N ALA A 188 0.07 -5.62 -17.40
CA ALA A 188 -1.03 -6.54 -17.33
C ALA A 188 -0.38 -7.84 -17.77
N GLU A 189 -0.44 -8.86 -16.92
CA GLU A 189 -0.23 -10.21 -17.41
C GLU A 189 -1.21 -10.31 -18.58
N THR A 190 -0.65 -10.11 -19.76
CA THR A 190 -1.17 -10.47 -21.04
C THR A 190 -1.07 -11.97 -21.04
N ALA A 191 -1.89 -12.55 -20.18
CA ALA A 191 -2.02 -13.97 -19.92
C ALA A 191 -3.35 -14.18 -19.20
N GLU A 192 -4.44 -13.87 -19.91
CA GLU A 192 -5.61 -14.77 -19.98
C GLU A 192 -5.22 -16.19 -20.48
N THR A 193 -3.97 -16.64 -20.27
CA THR A 193 -3.47 -17.93 -20.67
C THR A 193 -3.39 -18.78 -19.41
N GLY A 194 -4.22 -19.82 -19.34
CA GLY A 194 -4.22 -20.81 -18.27
C GLY A 194 -5.56 -21.07 -17.61
N TYR A 195 -6.50 -20.13 -17.67
CA TYR A 195 -7.88 -20.38 -17.25
C TYR A 195 -8.61 -21.22 -18.30
N SER A 196 -9.51 -22.08 -17.83
CA SER A 196 -10.45 -22.76 -18.73
C SER A 196 -11.45 -21.75 -19.31
N LYS A 197 -11.96 -22.04 -20.51
CA LYS A 197 -12.93 -21.17 -21.22
C LYS A 197 -14.21 -20.91 -20.43
N ASP A 198 -14.54 -21.77 -19.49
CA ASP A 198 -15.73 -21.73 -18.62
C ASP A 198 -15.47 -21.17 -17.22
N TRP A 199 -14.26 -20.64 -16.94
CA TRP A 199 -13.88 -20.12 -15.63
C TRP A 199 -14.89 -19.13 -15.03
N SER A 200 -15.43 -18.21 -15.84
CA SER A 200 -16.46 -17.26 -15.39
C SER A 200 -17.68 -17.96 -14.77
N LYS A 201 -18.13 -19.08 -15.37
CA LYS A 201 -19.25 -19.88 -14.86
C LYS A 201 -18.85 -20.64 -13.59
N ILE A 202 -17.68 -21.28 -13.61
CA ILE A 202 -17.16 -22.06 -12.47
C ILE A 202 -17.02 -21.16 -11.24
N SER A 203 -16.35 -20.02 -11.40
CA SER A 203 -16.14 -19.03 -10.33
C SER A 203 -17.47 -18.47 -9.82
N SER A 204 -18.43 -18.17 -10.70
CA SER A 204 -19.76 -17.71 -10.29
C SER A 204 -20.52 -18.76 -9.49
N HIS A 205 -20.56 -20.01 -9.96
CA HIS A 205 -21.23 -21.10 -9.25
C HIS A 205 -20.59 -21.39 -7.90
N TYR A 206 -19.25 -21.42 -7.83
CA TYR A 206 -18.52 -21.65 -6.59
C TYR A 206 -18.82 -20.56 -5.55
N ARG A 207 -18.85 -19.28 -5.94
CA ARG A 207 -19.20 -18.18 -5.02
C ARG A 207 -20.65 -18.25 -4.51
N VAL A 208 -21.57 -18.72 -5.35
CA VAL A 208 -22.97 -18.96 -4.96
C VAL A 208 -23.06 -20.14 -3.99
N ASP A 209 -22.35 -21.24 -4.24
CA ASP A 209 -22.26 -22.41 -3.36
C ASP A 209 -21.73 -22.05 -1.97
N LYS A 210 -20.73 -21.16 -1.92
CA LYS A 210 -20.19 -20.59 -0.66
C LYS A 210 -21.03 -19.45 -0.08
N ASN A 211 -22.22 -19.21 -0.62
CA ASN A 211 -23.18 -18.20 -0.12
C ASN A 211 -22.59 -16.79 -0.04
N PHE A 212 -21.61 -16.49 -0.89
CA PHE A 212 -20.78 -15.28 -0.86
C PHE A 212 -20.01 -15.03 0.44
N ASN A 213 -19.68 -16.07 1.21
CA ASN A 213 -18.82 -15.95 2.39
C ASN A 213 -17.35 -16.18 2.02
N CYS A 214 -16.45 -15.41 2.62
CA CYS A 214 -15.03 -15.69 2.58
C CYS A 214 -14.71 -16.95 3.39
N GLU A 215 -14.09 -17.96 2.79
CA GLU A 215 -13.71 -19.22 3.47
C GLU A 215 -12.50 -19.07 4.41
N GLN A 216 -11.87 -17.89 4.46
CA GLN A 216 -10.76 -17.61 5.38
C GLN A 216 -11.19 -16.80 6.61
N CYS A 217 -11.93 -15.71 6.42
CA CYS A 217 -12.35 -14.84 7.53
C CYS A 217 -13.84 -14.84 7.80
N ASN A 218 -14.63 -15.66 7.08
CA ASN A 218 -16.08 -15.80 7.25
C ASN A 218 -16.92 -14.55 6.94
N VAL A 219 -16.31 -13.44 6.51
CA VAL A 219 -17.07 -12.24 6.13
C VAL A 219 -18.04 -12.55 4.99
N SER A 220 -19.31 -12.24 5.21
CA SER A 220 -20.35 -12.30 4.20
C SER A 220 -20.27 -11.09 3.28
N LEU A 221 -20.20 -11.36 1.98
CA LEU A 221 -20.15 -10.36 0.92
C LEU A 221 -21.39 -10.42 0.02
N LYS A 222 -22.53 -10.91 0.53
CA LYS A 222 -23.78 -11.02 -0.23
C LYS A 222 -24.24 -9.71 -0.86
N ALA A 223 -24.06 -8.60 -0.14
CA ALA A 223 -24.37 -7.25 -0.61
C ALA A 223 -23.27 -6.65 -1.50
N HIS A 224 -22.05 -7.22 -1.45
CA HIS A 224 -20.86 -6.73 -2.15
C HIS A 224 -20.16 -7.87 -2.92
N ARG A 225 -20.92 -8.58 -3.75
CA ARG A 225 -20.48 -9.83 -4.41
C ARG A 225 -19.21 -9.70 -5.26
N HIS A 226 -18.92 -8.49 -5.73
CA HIS A 226 -17.72 -8.19 -6.51
C HIS A 226 -16.43 -8.26 -5.68
N LEU A 227 -16.52 -8.16 -4.35
CA LEU A 227 -15.39 -8.24 -3.42
C LEU A 227 -15.01 -9.68 -3.05
N LEU A 228 -15.69 -10.69 -3.62
CA LEU A 228 -15.37 -12.10 -3.40
C LEU A 228 -14.80 -12.71 -4.67
N HIS A 229 -13.59 -13.25 -4.56
CA HIS A 229 -12.85 -13.95 -5.59
C HIS A 229 -12.80 -15.46 -5.34
N VAL A 230 -12.39 -16.21 -6.36
CA VAL A 230 -12.05 -17.64 -6.22
C VAL A 230 -10.57 -17.79 -6.48
N HIS A 231 -9.86 -18.34 -5.50
CA HIS A 231 -8.44 -18.61 -5.52
C HIS A 231 -8.19 -20.10 -5.81
N HIS A 232 -7.23 -20.39 -6.69
CA HIS A 232 -6.72 -21.74 -6.94
C HIS A 232 -5.60 -22.07 -5.95
N ILE A 233 -5.85 -22.98 -5.02
CA ILE A 233 -4.97 -23.31 -3.89
C ILE A 233 -3.58 -23.77 -4.35
N ASN A 234 -3.51 -24.58 -5.41
CA ASN A 234 -2.25 -25.05 -5.96
C ASN A 234 -1.60 -24.12 -7.01
N GLY A 235 -2.21 -22.95 -7.28
CA GLY A 235 -1.78 -22.01 -8.31
C GLY A 235 -2.02 -22.45 -9.77
N VAL A 236 -2.54 -23.65 -10.00
CA VAL A 236 -2.84 -24.18 -11.35
C VAL A 236 -4.22 -23.68 -11.79
N LYS A 237 -4.22 -22.60 -12.57
CA LYS A 237 -5.44 -21.90 -13.08
C LYS A 237 -6.42 -22.79 -13.86
N SER A 238 -5.96 -23.93 -14.38
CA SER A 238 -6.79 -24.90 -15.11
C SER A 238 -7.40 -26.00 -14.23
N ASP A 239 -6.93 -26.15 -12.99
CA ASP A 239 -7.40 -27.18 -12.07
C ASP A 239 -8.64 -26.71 -11.31
N ASN A 240 -9.81 -26.92 -11.91
CA ASN A 240 -11.10 -26.48 -11.39
C ASN A 240 -11.77 -27.49 -10.45
N ARG A 241 -11.03 -28.47 -9.90
CA ARG A 241 -11.58 -29.39 -8.90
C ARG A 241 -11.99 -28.58 -7.67
N LEU A 242 -13.17 -28.83 -7.11
CA LEU A 242 -13.68 -28.08 -5.94
C LEU A 242 -12.69 -28.02 -4.77
N LYS A 243 -11.96 -29.12 -4.53
CA LYS A 243 -10.91 -29.20 -3.50
C LYS A 243 -9.71 -28.26 -3.72
N ASN A 244 -9.57 -27.69 -4.92
CA ASN A 244 -8.52 -26.76 -5.29
C ASN A 244 -9.02 -25.31 -5.33
N LEU A 245 -10.31 -25.08 -5.11
CA LEU A 245 -10.90 -23.75 -5.12
C LEU A 245 -11.10 -23.28 -3.67
N LYS A 246 -10.94 -21.98 -3.44
CA LYS A 246 -11.20 -21.31 -2.17
C LYS A 246 -11.84 -19.94 -2.44
N ALA A 247 -13.00 -19.66 -1.87
CA ALA A 247 -13.66 -18.38 -2.01
C ALA A 247 -13.06 -17.41 -0.99
N LEU A 248 -12.45 -16.33 -1.45
CA LEU A 248 -11.74 -15.38 -0.60
C LEU A 248 -12.25 -13.96 -0.84
N CYS A 249 -12.44 -13.18 0.21
CA CYS A 249 -12.58 -11.74 0.03
C CYS A 249 -11.28 -11.19 -0.58
N ILE A 250 -11.37 -10.12 -1.36
CA ILE A 250 -10.19 -9.58 -2.06
C ILE A 250 -9.03 -9.24 -1.10
N ASP A 251 -9.31 -8.85 0.15
CA ASP A 251 -8.25 -8.58 1.14
C ASP A 251 -7.52 -9.87 1.57
N CYS A 252 -8.26 -10.92 1.94
CA CYS A 252 -7.64 -12.22 2.24
C CYS A 252 -6.90 -12.78 1.03
N HIS A 253 -7.49 -12.66 -0.17
CA HIS A 253 -6.87 -13.11 -1.41
C HIS A 253 -5.56 -12.37 -1.69
N SER A 254 -5.49 -11.07 -1.41
CA SER A 254 -4.27 -10.27 -1.62
C SER A 254 -3.11 -10.68 -0.70
N LYS A 255 -3.43 -11.34 0.42
CA LYS A 255 -2.49 -11.83 1.42
C LYS A 255 -2.06 -13.29 1.18
N GLU A 256 -2.64 -13.97 0.19
CA GLU A 256 -2.21 -15.32 -0.19
C GLU A 256 -0.80 -15.28 -0.83
N PRO A 257 0.03 -16.31 -0.66
CA PRO A 257 1.36 -16.37 -1.25
C PRO A 257 1.31 -16.18 -2.78
N LEU A 258 2.31 -15.47 -3.33
CA LEU A 258 2.42 -15.20 -4.78
C LEU A 258 1.25 -14.40 -5.39
N HIS A 259 0.42 -13.76 -4.56
CA HIS A 259 -0.67 -12.88 -4.98
C HIS A 259 -0.34 -11.39 -4.84
N SER A 260 0.96 -11.05 -4.82
CA SER A 260 1.44 -9.66 -4.86
C SER A 260 0.96 -8.88 -6.09
N HIS A 261 0.38 -9.56 -7.09
CA HIS A 261 -0.32 -8.96 -8.23
C HIS A 261 -1.70 -8.37 -7.91
N LEU A 262 -2.32 -8.75 -6.78
CA LEU A 262 -3.63 -8.26 -6.37
C LEU A 262 -3.47 -7.07 -5.41
N ALA A 263 -3.37 -5.87 -5.97
CA ALA A 263 -3.36 -4.64 -5.17
C ALA A 263 -4.80 -4.19 -4.87
N LEU A 264 -5.02 -3.75 -3.64
CA LEU A 264 -6.30 -3.21 -3.19
C LEU A 264 -6.16 -1.73 -2.88
N SER A 265 -7.21 -0.98 -3.19
CA SER A 265 -7.34 0.39 -2.76
C SER A 265 -7.61 0.49 -1.26
N HIS A 266 -7.31 1.65 -0.68
CA HIS A 266 -7.62 1.99 0.71
C HIS A 266 -9.12 1.81 1.02
N THR A 267 -9.98 2.33 0.15
CA THR A 267 -11.43 2.29 0.31
C THR A 267 -11.99 0.86 0.32
N GLU A 268 -11.45 -0.02 -0.54
CA GLU A 268 -11.85 -1.43 -0.56
C GLU A 268 -11.48 -2.16 0.73
N ARG A 269 -10.28 -1.91 1.27
CA ARG A 269 -9.86 -2.49 2.55
C ARG A 269 -10.69 -1.98 3.72
N GLN A 270 -10.93 -0.67 3.79
CA GLN A 270 -11.81 -0.08 4.80
C GLN A 270 -13.23 -0.65 4.71
N LEU A 271 -13.77 -0.84 3.50
CA LEU A 271 -15.08 -1.45 3.31
C LEU A 271 -15.13 -2.89 3.82
N ILE A 272 -14.11 -3.71 3.52
CA ILE A 272 -14.06 -5.09 4.02
C ILE A 272 -13.96 -5.13 5.53
N ASN A 273 -13.13 -4.30 6.14
CA ASN A 273 -13.01 -4.26 7.60
C ASN A 273 -14.27 -3.71 8.26
N LYS A 274 -14.96 -2.74 7.64
CA LYS A 274 -16.31 -2.32 8.06
C LYS A 274 -17.27 -3.50 8.08
N LEU A 275 -17.34 -4.28 6.99
CA LEU A 275 -18.22 -5.44 6.90
C LEU A 275 -17.85 -6.53 7.92
N ARG A 276 -16.55 -6.72 8.22
CA ARG A 276 -16.09 -7.63 9.28
C ARG A 276 -16.55 -7.14 10.65
N SER A 277 -16.41 -5.85 10.95
CA SER A 277 -16.85 -5.24 12.20
C SER A 277 -18.37 -5.36 12.39
N GLU A 278 -19.17 -5.04 11.38
CA GLU A 278 -20.65 -5.15 11.42
C GLU A 278 -21.14 -6.60 11.61
N GLN A 279 -20.27 -7.58 11.35
CA GLN A 279 -20.53 -9.00 11.51
C GLN A 279 -19.83 -9.58 12.76
N SER A 280 -19.32 -8.74 13.66
CA SER A 280 -18.61 -9.13 14.88
C SER A 280 -17.38 -10.03 14.63
N LEU A 281 -16.77 -9.94 13.46
CA LEU A 281 -15.58 -10.72 13.08
C LEU A 281 -14.26 -10.08 13.53
N LEU A 282 -14.30 -8.84 14.02
CA LEU A 282 -13.14 -8.12 14.56
C LEU A 282 -13.18 -7.98 16.09
N GLU A 283 -14.24 -8.49 16.74
CA GLU A 283 -14.34 -8.49 18.20
C GLU A 283 -13.41 -9.56 18.79
N ASP A 284 -12.65 -9.20 19.82
CA ASP A 284 -11.76 -10.10 20.57
C ASP A 284 -10.80 -10.93 19.70
N LEU A 285 -9.98 -10.26 18.88
CA LEU A 285 -8.95 -10.91 18.06
C LEU A 285 -7.95 -11.74 18.89
N GLY A 286 -7.83 -11.45 20.19
CA GLY A 286 -7.16 -12.26 21.23
C GLY A 286 -5.64 -12.45 21.09
N ASN A 287 -5.06 -12.15 19.92
CA ASN A 287 -3.65 -12.38 19.64
C ASN A 287 -3.13 -11.51 18.48
N TRP A 288 -1.81 -11.38 18.42
CA TRP A 288 -1.12 -10.61 17.38
C TRP A 288 -1.29 -11.17 15.96
N GLN A 289 -1.41 -12.49 15.79
CA GLN A 289 -1.53 -13.08 14.45
C GLN A 289 -2.82 -12.63 13.78
N SER A 290 -3.94 -12.69 14.50
CA SER A 290 -5.22 -12.17 14.05
C SER A 290 -5.12 -10.68 13.64
N LEU A 291 -4.39 -9.86 14.42
CA LEU A 291 -4.16 -8.45 14.06
C LEU A 291 -3.46 -8.32 12.70
N PHE A 292 -2.40 -9.08 12.45
CA PHE A 292 -1.72 -9.07 11.14
C PHE A 292 -2.60 -9.61 10.01
N ASP A 293 -3.48 -10.59 10.28
CA ASP A 293 -4.34 -11.17 9.27
C ASP A 293 -5.43 -10.19 8.80
N TYR A 294 -5.92 -9.33 9.68
CA TYR A 294 -7.02 -8.39 9.42
C TYR A 294 -6.59 -6.96 9.12
N ALA A 295 -5.45 -6.51 9.65
CA ALA A 295 -4.96 -5.16 9.43
C ALA A 295 -4.55 -4.95 7.98
N ASP A 296 -4.43 -3.69 7.60
CA ASP A 296 -3.79 -3.31 6.34
C ASP A 296 -2.30 -3.69 6.40
N PRO A 297 -1.76 -4.47 5.44
CA PRO A 297 -0.33 -4.77 5.35
C PRO A 297 0.61 -3.56 5.48
N GLY A 298 0.23 -2.39 4.98
CA GLY A 298 1.06 -1.19 5.07
C GLY A 298 1.15 -0.60 6.49
N VAL A 299 0.26 -1.00 7.42
CA VAL A 299 0.39 -0.65 8.85
C VAL A 299 1.11 -1.74 9.67
N HIS A 300 1.53 -2.85 9.07
CA HIS A 300 2.21 -3.93 9.79
C HIS A 300 3.51 -3.49 10.47
N GLY A 301 4.19 -2.49 9.92
CA GLY A 301 5.36 -1.89 10.57
C GLY A 301 5.04 -1.39 11.98
N VAL A 302 3.86 -0.77 12.18
CA VAL A 302 3.36 -0.33 13.49
C VAL A 302 3.08 -1.54 14.38
N LEU A 303 2.38 -2.56 13.89
CA LEU A 303 2.08 -3.76 14.67
C LEU A 303 3.36 -4.49 15.14
N HIS A 304 4.37 -4.61 14.29
CA HIS A 304 5.67 -5.15 14.68
C HIS A 304 6.36 -4.32 15.76
N ALA A 305 6.25 -2.98 15.69
CA ALA A 305 6.80 -2.09 16.69
C ALA A 305 6.07 -2.23 18.04
N CYS A 306 4.73 -2.27 18.01
CA CYS A 306 3.88 -2.46 19.20
C CYS A 306 4.16 -3.81 19.86
N LYS A 307 4.22 -4.91 19.10
CA LYS A 307 4.51 -6.25 19.60
C LYS A 307 5.87 -6.32 20.28
N HIS A 308 6.90 -5.75 19.66
CA HIS A 308 8.25 -5.76 20.23
C HIS A 308 8.37 -4.90 21.49
N SER A 309 7.70 -3.75 21.53
CA SER A 309 7.72 -2.83 22.67
C SER A 309 6.67 -3.10 23.74
N HIS A 310 5.98 -4.24 23.65
CA HIS A 310 4.96 -4.67 24.62
C HIS A 310 3.86 -3.61 24.83
N LEU A 311 3.47 -2.94 23.75
CA LEU A 311 2.32 -2.03 23.77
C LEU A 311 1.02 -2.83 23.76
N ARG A 312 -0.06 -2.24 24.27
CA ARG A 312 -1.41 -2.80 24.19
C ARG A 312 -1.79 -3.06 22.72
N MET A 313 -2.54 -4.13 22.49
CA MET A 313 -3.05 -4.44 21.16
C MET A 313 -4.06 -3.35 20.72
N PRO A 314 -3.91 -2.78 19.51
CA PRO A 314 -4.89 -1.84 18.98
C PRO A 314 -6.16 -2.56 18.49
N GLU A 315 -7.24 -1.81 18.36
CA GLU A 315 -8.38 -2.17 17.52
C GLU A 315 -8.07 -1.90 16.05
N ILE A 316 -8.67 -2.69 15.14
CA ILE A 316 -8.52 -2.52 13.69
C ILE A 316 -9.71 -1.78 13.12
N ASN A 317 -9.45 -0.79 12.27
CA ASN A 317 -10.46 -0.09 11.48
C ASN A 317 -11.56 0.54 12.36
N HIS A 318 -11.12 1.29 13.36
CA HIS A 318 -11.97 1.94 14.35
C HIS A 318 -12.65 3.18 13.76
N PHE A 319 -13.94 3.35 14.07
CA PHE A 319 -14.74 4.48 13.62
C PHE A 319 -14.80 5.54 14.72
N VAL A 320 -14.26 6.71 14.43
CA VAL A 320 -14.39 7.88 15.29
C VAL A 320 -15.71 8.57 14.98
N THR A 321 -16.52 8.79 16.01
CA THR A 321 -17.76 9.58 15.89
C THR A 321 -17.56 11.00 16.39
N ASP A 322 -18.23 11.95 15.74
CA ASP A 322 -18.26 13.33 16.22
C ASP A 322 -19.20 13.50 17.44
N ARG A 323 -19.37 14.74 17.89
CA ARG A 323 -20.26 15.10 19.01
C ARG A 323 -21.75 14.85 18.76
N PHE A 324 -22.16 14.63 17.51
CA PHE A 324 -23.53 14.34 17.10
C PHE A 324 -23.76 12.84 16.91
N GLY A 325 -22.71 12.02 17.01
CA GLY A 325 -22.75 10.58 16.79
C GLY A 325 -22.59 10.19 15.32
N ASP A 326 -22.28 11.14 14.45
CA ASP A 326 -22.01 10.89 13.03
C ASP A 326 -20.57 10.41 12.84
N LEU A 327 -20.35 9.59 11.81
CA LEU A 327 -19.01 9.11 11.46
C LEU A 327 -18.14 10.31 11.06
N SER A 328 -17.06 10.53 11.82
CA SER A 328 -16.08 11.58 11.59
C SER A 328 -14.84 11.06 10.87
N ALA A 329 -14.21 10.00 11.39
CA ALA A 329 -12.96 9.50 10.84
C ALA A 329 -12.83 7.97 10.93
N ARG A 330 -11.93 7.41 10.13
CA ARG A 330 -11.56 5.99 10.14
C ARG A 330 -10.08 5.83 10.46
N LEU A 331 -9.81 5.10 11.54
CA LEU A 331 -8.44 4.83 11.99
C LEU A 331 -8.10 3.38 11.69
N GLU A 332 -7.05 3.12 10.90
CA GLU A 332 -6.61 1.76 10.61
C GLU A 332 -6.23 0.99 11.87
N LEU A 333 -5.60 1.66 12.83
CA LEU A 333 -5.30 1.14 14.17
C LEU A 333 -5.72 2.16 15.23
N ALA A 334 -6.35 1.73 16.32
CA ALA A 334 -6.79 2.62 17.39
C ALA A 334 -6.60 2.04 18.79
N TRP A 335 -6.42 2.94 19.76
CA TRP A 335 -6.44 2.67 21.18
C TRP A 335 -7.51 3.56 21.84
N PRO A 336 -8.78 3.12 21.86
CA PRO A 336 -9.91 3.98 22.23
C PRO A 336 -9.84 4.53 23.65
N ASP A 337 -9.31 3.74 24.61
CA ASP A 337 -9.17 4.15 26.02
C ASP A 337 -8.40 5.47 26.21
N VAL A 338 -7.47 5.76 25.30
CA VAL A 338 -6.64 6.97 25.33
C VAL A 338 -6.88 7.89 24.13
N LYS A 339 -7.91 7.57 23.31
CA LYS A 339 -8.23 8.29 22.08
C LYS A 339 -7.02 8.52 21.17
N PHE A 340 -6.23 7.47 20.96
CA PHE A 340 -5.07 7.51 20.06
C PHE A 340 -5.29 6.64 18.82
N GLY A 341 -4.84 7.11 17.65
CA GLY A 341 -5.06 6.45 16.37
C GLY A 341 -3.90 6.56 15.40
N VAL A 342 -3.78 5.56 14.52
CA VAL A 342 -2.96 5.62 13.31
C VAL A 342 -3.88 5.55 12.11
N ALA A 343 -3.73 6.51 11.21
CA ALA A 343 -4.47 6.55 9.95
C ALA A 343 -3.54 6.71 8.73
N ILE A 344 -3.97 6.17 7.60
CA ILE A 344 -3.32 6.31 6.29
C ILE A 344 -3.74 7.62 5.61
N SER A 345 -5.03 7.95 5.68
CA SER A 345 -5.60 9.15 5.06
C SER A 345 -5.36 10.39 5.92
N GLU A 346 -4.85 11.46 5.31
CA GLU A 346 -4.66 12.74 5.98
C GLU A 346 -5.99 13.35 6.44
N HIS A 347 -7.05 13.18 5.64
CA HIS A 347 -8.40 13.66 6.01
C HIS A 347 -8.90 12.94 7.26
N ASP A 348 -8.73 11.62 7.35
CA ASP A 348 -9.11 10.85 8.56
C ASP A 348 -8.30 11.31 9.80
N ILE A 349 -7.04 11.69 9.62
CA ILE A 349 -6.22 12.25 10.71
C ILE A 349 -6.75 13.61 11.18
N GLU A 350 -7.08 14.51 10.25
CA GLU A 350 -7.62 15.83 10.54
C GLU A 350 -8.99 15.72 11.24
N ASP A 351 -9.90 14.93 10.67
CA ASP A 351 -11.25 14.71 11.19
C ASP A 351 -11.21 14.06 12.60
N ALA A 352 -10.31 13.09 12.81
CA ALA A 352 -10.11 12.50 14.13
C ALA A 352 -9.63 13.53 15.17
N LYS A 353 -8.71 14.41 14.80
CA LYS A 353 -8.22 15.50 15.66
C LYS A 353 -9.32 16.49 16.03
N GLU A 354 -10.17 16.85 15.07
CA GLU A 354 -11.34 17.70 15.33
C GLU A 354 -12.33 17.04 16.30
N SER A 355 -12.42 15.71 16.26
CA SER A 355 -13.21 14.89 17.20
C SER A 355 -12.48 14.58 18.53
N GLY A 356 -11.34 15.22 18.79
CA GLY A 356 -10.61 15.13 20.06
C GLY A 356 -9.77 13.86 20.22
N TRP A 357 -9.38 13.23 19.12
CA TRP A 357 -8.41 12.14 19.11
C TRP A 357 -7.00 12.65 18.78
N GLU A 358 -5.99 11.98 19.33
CA GLU A 358 -4.63 12.09 18.82
C GLU A 358 -4.47 11.08 17.68
N ALA A 359 -4.44 11.57 16.43
CA ALA A 359 -4.22 10.73 15.25
C ALA A 359 -2.91 11.09 14.54
N VAL A 360 -2.16 10.09 14.12
CA VAL A 360 -0.86 10.25 13.46
C VAL A 360 -0.72 9.35 12.24
N THR A 361 0.23 9.69 11.35
CA THR A 361 0.58 8.81 10.24
C THR A 361 1.36 7.58 10.73
N VAL A 362 1.44 6.55 9.89
CA VAL A 362 2.30 5.37 10.14
C VAL A 362 3.75 5.78 10.41
N ASN A 363 4.29 6.69 9.60
CA ASN A 363 5.67 7.15 9.74
C ASN A 363 5.90 7.93 11.04
N ASP A 364 4.98 8.81 11.42
CA ASP A 364 5.08 9.57 12.67
C ASP A 364 5.05 8.66 13.91
N PHE A 365 4.19 7.63 13.89
CA PHE A 365 4.19 6.62 14.94
C PHE A 365 5.55 5.91 15.02
N LEU A 366 6.07 5.42 13.89
CA LEU A 366 7.31 4.65 13.85
C LEU A 366 8.55 5.46 14.26
N LEU A 367 8.54 6.77 14.03
CA LEU A 367 9.61 7.66 14.48
C LEU A 367 9.62 7.87 16.00
N ASN A 368 8.45 7.81 16.64
CA ASN A 368 8.26 8.32 18.00
C ASN A 368 7.80 7.28 19.03
N TYR A 369 7.38 6.07 18.62
CA TYR A 369 6.76 5.11 19.52
C TYR A 369 7.61 4.71 20.74
N ARG A 370 8.95 4.76 20.63
CA ARG A 370 9.85 4.40 21.74
C ARG A 370 9.83 5.41 22.88
N THR A 371 9.55 6.68 22.58
CA THR A 371 9.61 7.78 23.53
C THR A 371 8.21 8.30 23.89
N GLN A 372 7.30 8.31 22.92
CA GLN A 372 6.00 8.96 23.06
C GLN A 372 4.85 7.97 23.30
N ALA A 373 4.96 6.70 22.92
CA ALA A 373 3.87 5.72 23.11
C ALA A 373 3.90 5.01 24.49
N ASN A 374 4.54 5.59 25.52
CA ASN A 374 4.62 4.97 26.84
C ASN A 374 3.24 4.80 27.49
N TYR A 375 2.29 5.70 27.21
CA TYR A 375 0.90 5.61 27.69
C TYR A 375 0.09 4.50 26.97
N LEU A 376 0.64 3.91 25.90
CA LEU A 376 0.07 2.74 25.23
C LEU A 376 0.60 1.41 25.80
N ARG A 377 1.52 1.44 26.78
CA ARG A 377 2.00 0.22 27.44
C ARG A 377 0.89 -0.40 28.30
N ALA A 378 0.92 -1.72 28.41
CA ALA A 378 0.03 -2.50 29.25
C ALA A 378 0.33 -2.32 30.73
#